data_AF-A0A3A4RTA9-F1
#
_entry.id   AF-A0A3A4RTA9-F1
#
_cell.length_a   1.000
_cell.length_b   1.000
_cell.length_c   1.000
_cell.angle_alpha   90.00
_cell.angle_beta   90.00
_cell.angle_gamma   90.00
#
_symmetry.space_group_name_H-M   'P 1'
#
loop_
_entity.id
_entity.type
_entity.pdbx_description
1 polymer ?
#
loop_
_entity_poly.entity_id
_entity_poly.type
_entity_poly.pdbx_seq_one_letter_code
_entity_poly.pdbx_strand_id
1 'polypeptide(L)'
;MRAPHTPALRLVDSITELGPADAGCVAVSGSHGGLSSARYALAAHPLLSVFNDAGVGKDAAGIAGLAWLQGHGLAACTVSHTSACIGLAKSTLDSGVVSHANEAARALGIEPGKALLPQLPTTIRRPA
;
A
#
# COMPACT_ATOMS: atom_id res chain seq x y z
N MET A 1 -10.11 -6.63 25.49
CA MET A 1 -9.24 -5.77 24.66
C MET A 1 -8.14 -6.63 24.09
N ARG A 2 -7.95 -6.65 22.76
CA ARG A 2 -6.85 -7.39 22.12
C ARG A 2 -5.58 -6.56 22.32
N ALA A 3 -4.47 -7.18 22.74
CA ALA A 3 -3.19 -6.49 22.92
C ALA A 3 -2.80 -5.75 21.62
N PRO A 4 -2.10 -4.60 21.69
CA PRO A 4 -1.64 -3.91 20.48
C PRO A 4 -0.66 -4.83 19.74
N HIS A 5 -1.11 -5.42 18.64
CA HIS A 5 -0.27 -6.22 17.76
C HIS A 5 0.51 -5.27 16.86
N THR A 6 1.83 -5.27 17.03
CA THR A 6 2.81 -4.71 16.08
C THR A 6 2.52 -5.24 14.67
N PRO A 7 2.10 -4.39 13.71
CA PRO A 7 1.79 -4.84 12.36
C PRO A 7 3.03 -5.42 11.69
N ALA A 8 2.86 -6.49 10.91
CA ALA A 8 3.95 -7.07 10.11
C ALA A 8 4.16 -6.26 8.82
N LEU A 9 5.40 -6.12 8.35
CA LEU A 9 5.68 -5.65 6.99
C LEU A 9 5.56 -6.86 6.06
N ARG A 10 4.73 -6.75 5.03
CA ARG A 10 4.71 -7.69 3.92
C ARG A 10 5.22 -6.97 2.68
N LEU A 11 6.33 -7.48 2.15
CA LEU A 11 6.92 -7.01 0.90
C LEU A 11 6.63 -8.07 -0.17
N VAL A 12 5.80 -7.74 -1.16
CA VAL A 12 5.32 -8.72 -2.15
C VAL A 12 5.31 -8.09 -3.55
N ASP A 13 5.99 -8.71 -4.51
CA ASP A 13 6.09 -8.16 -5.86
C ASP A 13 4.70 -8.11 -6.54
N SER A 14 3.84 -9.07 -6.22
CA SER A 14 2.42 -9.06 -6.55
C SER A 14 1.54 -9.02 -5.30
N ILE A 15 0.54 -8.15 -5.30
CA ILE A 15 -0.46 -8.09 -4.22
C ILE A 15 -1.25 -9.41 -4.09
N THR A 16 -1.28 -10.23 -5.14
CA THR A 16 -1.93 -11.55 -5.14
C THR A 16 -1.27 -12.56 -4.20
N GLU A 17 -0.06 -12.28 -3.73
CA GLU A 17 0.65 -13.10 -2.75
C GLU A 17 0.13 -12.92 -1.32
N LEU A 18 -0.69 -11.89 -1.07
CA LEU A 18 -1.36 -11.71 0.21
C LEU A 18 -2.56 -12.64 0.33
N GLY A 19 -2.82 -13.10 1.55
CA GLY A 19 -4.01 -13.85 1.89
C GLY A 19 -4.60 -13.45 3.24
N PRO A 20 -5.65 -14.15 3.72
CA PRO A 20 -6.29 -13.84 5.00
C PRO A 20 -5.36 -13.87 6.22
N ALA A 21 -4.25 -14.61 6.14
CA ALA A 21 -3.21 -14.65 7.19
C ALA A 21 -2.44 -13.33 7.34
N ASP A 22 -2.55 -12.42 6.36
CA ASP A 22 -1.89 -11.12 6.33
C ASP A 22 -2.74 -9.96 6.86
N ALA A 23 -3.92 -10.28 7.40
CA ALA A 23 -4.80 -9.27 7.97
C ALA A 23 -4.08 -8.40 9.01
N GLY A 24 -4.21 -7.08 8.84
CA GLY A 24 -3.56 -6.07 9.68
C GLY A 24 -2.07 -5.83 9.39
N CYS A 25 -1.49 -6.41 8.34
CA CYS A 25 -0.12 -6.07 7.93
C CYS A 25 -0.03 -4.67 7.29
N VAL A 26 1.19 -4.15 7.19
CA VAL A 26 1.53 -3.10 6.22
C VAL A 26 2.03 -3.80 4.97
N ALA A 27 1.24 -3.76 3.91
CA ALA A 27 1.55 -4.36 2.63
C ALA A 27 2.22 -3.34 1.72
N VAL A 28 3.48 -3.59 1.36
CA VAL A 28 4.19 -2.84 0.33
C VAL A 28 4.32 -3.73 -0.90
N SER A 29 3.67 -3.32 -1.99
CA SER A 29 3.54 -4.14 -3.19
C SER A 29 4.26 -3.54 -4.40
N GLY A 30 4.67 -4.41 -5.33
CA GLY A 30 5.06 -4.02 -6.69
C GLY A 30 3.86 -3.76 -7.63
N SER A 31 2.64 -4.09 -7.22
CA SER A 31 1.43 -3.93 -8.05
C SER A 31 1.02 -2.47 -8.24
N HIS A 32 0.27 -2.19 -9.30
CA HIS A 32 -0.32 -0.86 -9.52
C HIS A 32 -1.53 -0.62 -8.58
N GLY A 33 -1.91 0.64 -8.35
CA GLY A 33 -3.04 1.03 -7.48
C GLY A 33 -4.43 0.92 -8.12
N GLY A 34 -4.55 0.26 -9.27
CA GLY A 34 -5.82 0.05 -9.97
C GLY A 34 -6.78 -0.94 -9.29
N LEU A 35 -8.01 -1.01 -9.81
CA LEU A 35 -9.12 -1.75 -9.19
C LEU A 35 -8.87 -3.27 -9.10
N SER A 36 -8.17 -3.87 -10.06
CA SER A 36 -7.86 -5.31 -10.01
C SER A 36 -6.98 -5.66 -8.81
N SER A 37 -5.92 -4.89 -8.57
CA SER A 37 -5.02 -5.05 -7.42
C SER A 37 -5.73 -4.78 -6.09
N ALA A 38 -6.60 -3.77 -6.05
CA ALA A 38 -7.36 -3.41 -4.86
C ALA A 38 -8.24 -4.55 -4.33
N ARG A 39 -8.79 -5.42 -5.18
CA ARG A 39 -9.62 -6.56 -4.75
C ARG A 39 -8.84 -7.57 -3.88
N TYR A 40 -7.57 -7.79 -4.20
CA TYR A 40 -6.71 -8.66 -3.40
C TYR A 40 -6.36 -8.03 -2.04
N ALA A 41 -6.10 -6.71 -2.03
CA ALA A 41 -5.93 -5.99 -0.77
C ALA A 41 -7.20 -6.01 0.09
N LEU A 42 -8.40 -5.89 -0.51
CA LEU A 42 -9.64 -6.07 0.24
C LEU A 42 -9.72 -7.47 0.84
N ALA A 43 -9.42 -8.52 0.07
CA ALA A 43 -9.50 -9.90 0.56
C ALA A 43 -8.49 -10.20 1.69
N ALA A 44 -7.31 -9.58 1.66
CA ALA A 44 -6.27 -9.76 2.68
C ALA A 44 -6.44 -8.85 3.91
N HIS A 45 -7.21 -7.77 3.81
CA HIS A 45 -7.41 -6.76 4.86
C HIS A 45 -6.12 -6.22 5.53
N PRO A 46 -5.13 -5.66 4.80
CA PRO A 46 -4.00 -4.97 5.41
C PRO A 46 -4.44 -3.74 6.22
N LEU A 47 -3.62 -3.35 7.20
CA LEU A 47 -3.71 -2.05 7.86
C LEU A 47 -3.44 -0.91 6.86
N LEU A 48 -2.45 -1.09 5.98
CA LEU A 48 -2.09 -0.16 4.92
C LEU A 48 -1.67 -0.94 3.68
N SER A 49 -2.21 -0.59 2.52
CA SER A 49 -1.77 -1.10 1.22
C SER A 49 -1.01 -0.03 0.45
N VAL A 50 0.23 -0.32 0.07
CA VAL A 50 1.06 0.56 -0.76
C VAL A 50 1.24 -0.07 -2.14
N PHE A 51 0.85 0.68 -3.17
CA PHE A 51 0.97 0.30 -4.57
C PHE A 51 1.88 1.26 -5.32
N ASN A 52 2.04 1.03 -6.62
CA ASN A 52 2.60 1.99 -7.57
C ASN A 52 1.47 2.71 -8.33
N ASP A 53 1.59 4.00 -8.65
CA ASP A 53 0.54 4.69 -9.40
C ASP A 53 0.48 4.34 -10.89
N ALA A 54 1.52 3.68 -11.41
CA ALA A 54 1.64 3.28 -12.80
C ALA A 54 1.38 4.42 -13.80
N GLY A 55 1.79 5.64 -13.45
CA GLY A 55 1.56 6.83 -14.28
C GLY A 55 0.12 7.32 -14.27
N VAL A 56 -0.69 6.84 -13.32
CA VAL A 56 -2.13 7.13 -13.13
C VAL A 56 -3.00 6.58 -14.26
N GLY A 57 -2.54 6.62 -15.50
CA GLY A 57 -3.26 6.11 -16.67
C GLY A 57 -4.50 6.92 -17.01
N LYS A 58 -5.18 6.50 -18.08
CA LYS A 58 -6.45 7.10 -18.51
C LYS A 58 -7.51 6.95 -17.42
N ASP A 59 -8.32 7.99 -17.20
CA ASP A 59 -9.43 7.99 -16.24
C ASP A 59 -9.01 7.59 -14.81
N ALA A 60 -7.78 7.90 -14.44
CA ALA A 60 -7.17 7.55 -13.15
C ALA A 60 -7.09 6.04 -12.85
N ALA A 61 -7.05 5.19 -13.89
CA ALA A 61 -7.10 3.73 -13.76
C ALA A 61 -6.02 3.14 -12.83
N GLY A 62 -4.82 3.71 -12.79
CA GLY A 62 -3.69 3.29 -11.97
C GLY A 62 -3.82 3.62 -10.48
N ILE A 63 -4.80 4.45 -10.09
CA ILE A 63 -5.09 4.79 -8.68
C ILE A 63 -6.55 4.57 -8.29
N ALA A 64 -7.40 4.08 -9.21
CA ALA A 64 -8.83 3.88 -8.98
C ALA A 64 -9.14 2.97 -7.77
N GLY A 65 -8.20 2.08 -7.43
CA GLY A 65 -8.29 1.24 -6.24
C GLY A 65 -8.29 2.01 -4.92
N LEU A 66 -7.67 3.19 -4.84
CA LEU A 66 -7.60 3.98 -3.62
C LEU A 66 -8.98 4.43 -3.13
N ALA A 67 -9.79 4.98 -4.03
CA ALA A 67 -11.16 5.41 -3.73
C ALA A 67 -12.08 4.21 -3.42
N TRP A 68 -11.89 3.10 -4.13
CA TRP A 68 -12.66 1.89 -3.88
C TRP A 68 -12.33 1.28 -2.50
N LEU A 69 -11.06 1.21 -2.12
CA LEU A 69 -10.62 0.75 -0.79
C LEU A 69 -11.07 1.70 0.32
N GLN A 70 -11.10 3.01 0.06
CA GLN A 70 -11.66 4.00 0.98
C GLN A 70 -13.13 3.67 1.31
N GLY A 71 -13.93 3.32 0.31
CA GLY A 71 -15.33 2.89 0.51
C GLY A 71 -15.49 1.63 1.36
N HIS A 72 -14.42 0.84 1.54
CA HIS A 72 -14.37 -0.34 2.40
C HIS A 72 -13.64 -0.09 3.73
N GLY A 73 -13.28 1.17 4.03
CA GLY A 73 -12.58 1.54 5.25
C GLY A 73 -11.12 1.08 5.31
N LEU A 74 -10.49 0.78 4.16
CA LEU A 74 -9.10 0.34 4.10
C LEU A 74 -8.18 1.46 3.64
N ALA A 75 -7.08 1.65 4.38
CA ALA A 75 -6.06 2.61 4.04
C ALA A 75 -5.23 2.12 2.84
N ALA A 76 -5.08 2.99 1.86
CA ALA A 76 -4.26 2.73 0.70
C ALA A 76 -3.57 3.99 0.18
N CYS A 77 -2.35 3.81 -0.30
CA CYS A 77 -1.60 4.83 -1.02
C CYS A 77 -0.85 4.23 -2.20
N THR A 78 -0.36 5.11 -3.07
CA THR A 78 0.55 4.77 -4.16
C THR A 78 1.85 5.53 -4.03
N VAL A 79 2.95 4.96 -4.51
CA VAL A 79 4.18 5.68 -4.82
C VAL A 79 4.22 6.05 -6.31
N SER A 80 4.98 7.08 -6.66
CA SER A 80 5.18 7.49 -8.05
C SER A 80 5.94 6.43 -8.84
N HIS A 81 5.44 6.06 -10.01
CA HIS A 81 6.14 5.21 -10.98
C HIS A 81 7.52 5.77 -11.41
N THR A 82 7.77 7.07 -11.24
CA THR A 82 9.09 7.68 -11.49
C THR A 82 10.08 7.53 -10.34
N SER A 83 9.61 7.11 -9.16
CA SER A 83 10.42 6.92 -7.95
C SER A 83 10.66 5.44 -7.61
N ALA A 84 9.82 4.54 -8.14
CA ALA A 84 9.91 3.11 -7.90
C ALA A 84 9.44 2.28 -9.10
N CYS A 85 10.08 1.14 -9.33
CA CYS A 85 9.75 0.20 -10.40
C CYS A 85 8.45 -0.55 -10.08
N ILE A 86 7.51 -0.55 -11.04
CA ILE A 86 6.35 -1.45 -11.00
C ILE A 86 6.85 -2.90 -11.09
N GLY A 87 6.23 -3.79 -10.31
CA GLY A 87 6.58 -5.20 -10.22
C GLY A 87 7.73 -5.51 -9.25
N LEU A 88 8.28 -4.51 -8.54
CA LEU A 88 9.36 -4.71 -7.58
C LEU A 88 9.07 -4.00 -6.25
N ALA A 89 8.57 -4.74 -5.27
CA ALA A 89 8.14 -4.20 -3.99
C ALA A 89 9.30 -3.57 -3.19
N LYS A 90 10.52 -4.12 -3.31
CA LYS A 90 11.71 -3.53 -2.70
C LYS A 90 11.97 -2.10 -3.20
N SER A 91 11.74 -1.84 -4.48
CA SER A 91 11.85 -0.48 -5.02
C SER A 91 10.76 0.44 -4.46
N THR A 92 9.52 -0.04 -4.35
CA THR A 92 8.43 0.70 -3.68
C THR A 92 8.81 1.08 -2.26
N LEU A 93 9.43 0.16 -1.50
CA LEU A 93 9.84 0.41 -0.12
C LEU A 93 11.00 1.40 -0.02
N ASP A 94 12.09 1.15 -0.75
CA ASP A 94 13.36 1.83 -0.51
C ASP A 94 13.42 3.24 -1.13
N SER A 95 12.83 3.42 -2.32
CA SER A 95 12.94 4.67 -3.09
C SER A 95 11.59 5.33 -3.39
N GLY A 96 10.47 4.67 -3.11
CA GLY A 96 9.14 5.17 -3.41
C GLY A 96 8.83 6.49 -2.72
N VAL A 97 8.37 7.47 -3.50
CA VAL A 97 7.78 8.72 -3.03
C VAL A 97 6.27 8.60 -3.18
N VAL A 98 5.52 8.78 -2.08
CA VAL A 98 4.06 8.68 -2.09
C VAL A 98 3.49 9.71 -3.08
N SER A 99 2.72 9.26 -4.06
CA SER A 99 2.08 10.14 -5.05
C SER A 99 0.63 10.45 -4.69
N HIS A 100 -0.12 9.45 -4.22
CA HIS A 100 -1.53 9.59 -3.85
C HIS A 100 -1.82 8.77 -2.59
N ALA A 101 -2.73 9.25 -1.76
CA ALA A 101 -3.18 8.55 -0.56
C ALA A 101 -4.68 8.82 -0.37
N ASN A 102 -5.44 7.78 -0.02
CA ASN A 102 -6.82 7.97 0.41
C ASN A 102 -6.89 8.54 1.82
N GLU A 103 -8.08 8.98 2.26
CA GLU A 103 -8.27 9.62 3.56
C GLU A 103 -7.88 8.70 4.72
N ALA A 104 -8.18 7.40 4.62
CA ALA A 104 -7.80 6.42 5.62
C ALA A 104 -6.26 6.30 5.75
N ALA A 105 -5.51 6.32 4.65
CA ALA A 105 -4.05 6.34 4.71
C ALA A 105 -3.50 7.65 5.26
N ARG A 106 -4.11 8.79 4.92
CA ARG A 106 -3.74 10.09 5.49
C ARG A 106 -3.98 10.14 7.00
N ALA A 107 -5.03 9.51 7.49
CA ALA A 107 -5.30 9.37 8.92
C ALA A 107 -4.24 8.51 9.65
N LEU A 108 -3.51 7.65 8.94
CA LEU A 108 -2.34 6.93 9.46
C LEU A 108 -1.03 7.74 9.40
N GLY A 109 -1.08 8.99 8.92
CA GLY A 109 0.09 9.85 8.77
C GLY A 109 0.79 9.74 7.41
N ILE A 110 0.18 9.10 6.41
CA ILE A 110 0.74 9.03 5.06
C ILE A 110 0.52 10.36 4.33
N GLU A 111 1.61 10.96 3.87
CA GLU A 111 1.67 12.25 3.19
C GLU A 111 2.19 12.10 1.74
N PRO A 112 1.38 12.46 0.73
CA PRO A 112 1.87 12.61 -0.64
C PRO A 112 3.03 13.61 -0.75
N GLY A 113 3.97 13.33 -1.66
CA GLY A 113 5.17 14.13 -1.89
C GLY A 113 6.36 13.80 -0.96
N LYS A 114 6.20 12.83 -0.05
CA LYS A 114 7.25 12.40 0.88
C LYS A 114 7.69 10.96 0.59
N ALA A 115 8.92 10.62 0.97
CA ALA A 115 9.45 9.25 0.85
C ALA A 115 8.62 8.30 1.72
N LEU A 116 8.29 7.10 1.22
CA LEU A 116 7.42 6.14 1.90
C LEU A 116 8.03 5.62 3.20
N LEU A 117 9.28 5.14 3.14
CA LEU A 117 9.90 4.38 4.23
C LEU A 117 9.87 5.10 5.58
N PRO A 118 10.19 6.41 5.69
CA PRO A 118 10.13 7.12 6.98
C PRO A 118 8.72 7.32 7.54
N GLN A 119 7.66 7.15 6.72
CA GLN A 119 6.27 7.33 7.14
C GLN A 119 5.65 6.03 7.67
N LEU A 120 6.29 4.88 7.41
CA LEU A 120 5.79 3.61 7.91
C LEU A 120 5.93 3.53 9.43
N PRO A 121 4.94 2.99 10.17
CA PRO A 121 5.02 2.88 11.62
C PRO A 121 6.34 2.28 12.11
N THR A 122 6.97 2.93 13.09
CA THR A 122 8.26 2.50 13.64
C THR A 122 8.18 1.16 14.37
N THR A 123 6.98 0.79 14.83
CA THR A 123 6.68 -0.49 15.47
C THR A 123 6.19 -1.52 14.45
N ILE A 124 6.86 -1.68 13.31
CA ILE A 124 6.54 -2.73 12.33
C ILE A 124 7.51 -3.91 12.50
N ARG A 125 6.96 -5.14 12.50
CA ARG A 125 7.78 -6.36 12.45
C ARG A 125 8.19 -6.61 11.00
N ARG A 126 9.48 -6.54 10.69
CA ARG A 126 10.00 -6.95 9.37
C ARG A 126 9.93 -8.48 9.21
N PRO A 127 9.70 -8.99 8.00
CA PRO A 127 9.83 -10.42 7.74
C PRO A 127 11.28 -10.82 8.02
N ALA A 128 11.45 -12.02 8.59
CA ALA A 128 12.77 -12.63 8.80
C ALA A 128 13.42 -12.99 7.47
#